data_AF-A0A178MW81-F1
#
_entry.id   AF-A0A178MW81-F1
#
_cell.length_a   1.000
_cell.length_b   1.000
_cell.length_c   1.000
_cell.angle_alpha   90.00
_cell.angle_beta   90.00
_cell.angle_gamma   90.00
#
_symmetry.space_group_name_H-M   'P 1'
#
loop_
_entity.id
_entity.type
_entity.pdbx_description
1 polymer ?
#
loop_
_entity_poly.entity_id
_entity_poly.type
_entity_poly.pdbx_seq_one_letter_code
_entity_poly.pdbx_strand_id
1 'polypeptide(L)'
;MATPYAAPGAPPAARPFDLAAHFMECGSLNTNLSIAPGERLVITDDLLNGNVVDFAAMSMAAIVARDGQVARAAIIPLSVAASKVKAADRRKYERLFELIEETAFDSAARESAEALIAANFRDSQIRELAAELGGTIGPARTRYRAFLEVIKLLVDKKISQGGFLEEFLEFTRAVAGKLDFGIYSLCVDRLFVSEHIPMMVKVSLLGEILKYPPLVRKELMTNLLSSPKAPRDLINHARGAMASEMSRAQLTEIVLFTMLKQSWQWQKKAPGHPTI
;
A
#
# COMPACT_ATOMS: atom_id res chain seq x y z
N MET A 1 -11.59 9.86 59.40
CA MET A 1 -11.21 10.71 58.25
C MET A 1 -11.02 9.80 57.06
N ALA A 2 -11.98 9.76 56.15
CA ALA A 2 -11.93 8.94 54.94
C ALA A 2 -11.69 9.87 53.74
N THR A 3 -10.65 9.57 52.97
CA THR A 3 -10.29 10.24 51.72
C THR A 3 -11.38 10.03 50.67
N PRO A 4 -11.83 11.08 49.95
CA PRO A 4 -12.80 10.91 48.88
C PRO A 4 -12.12 10.27 47.66
N TYR A 5 -12.71 9.18 47.19
CA TYR A 5 -12.36 8.49 45.95
C TYR A 5 -12.59 9.45 44.78
N ALA A 6 -11.53 9.85 44.09
CA ALA A 6 -11.63 10.65 42.87
C ALA A 6 -12.31 9.80 41.79
N ALA A 7 -13.35 10.36 41.17
CA ALA A 7 -14.03 9.72 40.05
C ALA A 7 -13.05 9.45 38.89
N PRO A 8 -13.15 8.29 38.21
CA PRO A 8 -12.31 8.02 37.04
C PRO A 8 -12.59 9.08 35.97
N GLY A 9 -11.52 9.78 35.58
CA GLY A 9 -11.56 10.81 34.54
C GLY A 9 -12.20 10.28 33.26
N ALA A 10 -12.99 11.13 32.61
CA ALA A 10 -13.58 10.85 31.32
C ALA A 10 -12.53 10.29 30.34
N PRO A 11 -12.88 9.31 29.50
CA PRO A 11 -11.94 8.78 28.51
C PRO A 11 -11.41 9.93 27.65
N PRO A 12 -10.09 9.97 27.37
CA PRO A 12 -9.55 11.01 26.52
C PRO A 12 -10.31 10.99 25.19
N ALA A 13 -10.84 12.15 24.79
CA ALA A 13 -11.48 12.32 23.50
C ALA A 13 -10.55 11.76 22.42
N ALA A 14 -11.07 10.87 21.56
CA ALA A 14 -10.30 10.23 20.50
C ALA A 14 -9.57 11.31 19.69
N ARG A 15 -8.24 11.29 19.71
CA ARG A 15 -7.45 12.22 18.90
C ARG A 15 -7.83 11.98 17.43
N PRO A 16 -8.06 13.04 16.64
CA PRO A 16 -8.22 12.87 15.20
C PRO A 16 -6.99 12.11 14.68
N PHE A 17 -7.26 11.08 13.88
CA PHE A 17 -6.22 10.20 13.35
C PHE A 17 -5.29 10.99 12.43
N ASP A 18 -4.06 11.19 12.86
CA ASP A 18 -3.03 11.89 12.10
C ASP A 18 -2.44 10.95 11.04
N LEU A 19 -2.90 11.11 9.80
CA LEU A 19 -2.48 10.29 8.67
C LEU A 19 -0.99 10.50 8.32
N ALA A 20 -0.45 11.70 8.54
CA ALA A 20 0.96 11.96 8.31
C ALA A 20 1.83 11.19 9.31
N ALA A 21 1.43 11.18 10.59
CA ALA A 21 2.07 10.36 11.62
C ALA A 21 2.01 8.87 11.28
N HIS A 22 0.86 8.38 10.81
CA HIS A 22 0.72 6.99 10.38
C HIS A 22 1.60 6.64 9.17
N PHE A 23 1.75 7.53 8.21
CA PHE A 23 2.68 7.31 7.09
C PHE A 23 4.14 7.29 7.56
N MET A 24 4.53 8.14 8.51
CA MET A 24 5.85 8.05 9.16
C MET A 24 6.07 6.68 9.83
N GLU A 25 5.07 6.18 10.54
CA GLU A 25 5.11 4.85 11.15
C GLU A 25 5.28 3.76 10.08
N CYS A 26 4.48 3.79 9.01
CA CYS A 26 4.60 2.86 7.89
C CYS A 26 6.01 2.87 7.27
N GLY A 27 6.58 4.07 7.09
CA GLY A 27 7.94 4.28 6.59
C GLY A 27 9.02 3.69 7.50
N SER A 28 8.92 3.94 8.81
CA SER A 28 9.87 3.43 9.81
C SER A 28 9.81 1.91 9.97
N LEU A 29 8.62 1.33 9.80
CA LEU A 29 8.39 -0.11 9.78
C LEU A 29 8.78 -0.77 8.45
N ASN A 30 9.22 0.00 7.46
CA ASN A 30 9.56 -0.49 6.13
C ASN A 30 8.40 -1.29 5.51
N THR A 31 7.21 -0.69 5.50
CA THR A 31 5.96 -1.26 4.95
C THR A 31 5.34 -0.31 3.93
N ASN A 32 4.37 -0.80 3.15
CA ASN A 32 3.61 0.06 2.24
C ASN A 32 2.64 0.94 3.02
N LEU A 33 2.33 2.12 2.48
CA LEU A 33 1.38 3.04 3.10
C LEU A 33 -0.02 2.42 3.13
N SER A 34 -0.72 2.58 4.25
CA SER A 34 -2.11 2.19 4.43
C SER A 34 -2.94 3.39 4.88
N ILE A 35 -4.21 3.46 4.51
CA ILE A 35 -5.07 4.60 4.89
C ILE A 35 -5.35 4.68 6.40
N ALA A 36 -5.20 3.57 7.12
CA ALA A 36 -5.15 3.52 8.58
C ALA A 36 -4.50 2.19 9.03
N PRO A 37 -4.13 2.03 10.31
CA PRO A 37 -3.61 0.80 10.86
C PRO A 37 -4.53 -0.39 10.57
N GLY A 38 -4.02 -1.38 9.84
CA GLY A 38 -4.75 -2.61 9.51
C GLY A 38 -5.74 -2.50 8.36
N GLU A 39 -5.87 -1.32 7.73
CA GLU A 39 -6.73 -1.08 6.57
C GLU A 39 -6.04 -1.40 5.24
N ARG A 40 -6.75 -1.17 4.13
CA ARG A 40 -6.17 -1.31 2.78
C ARG A 40 -4.99 -0.36 2.57
N LEU A 41 -4.13 -0.76 1.64
CA LEU A 41 -3.02 0.06 1.18
C LEU A 41 -3.52 1.30 0.42
N VAL A 42 -2.72 2.37 0.49
CA VAL A 42 -2.89 3.59 -0.32
C VAL A 42 -2.60 3.24 -1.77
N ILE A 43 -3.41 3.79 -2.67
CA ILE A 43 -3.20 3.72 -4.12
C ILE A 43 -3.11 5.14 -4.69
N THR A 44 -2.56 5.27 -5.88
CA THR A 44 -2.42 6.53 -6.63
C THR A 44 -3.72 7.35 -6.67
N ASP A 45 -4.87 6.70 -6.88
CA ASP A 45 -6.18 7.36 -6.91
C ASP A 45 -6.54 8.04 -5.60
N ASP A 46 -6.05 7.54 -4.45
CA ASP A 46 -6.35 8.16 -3.16
C ASP A 46 -5.76 9.56 -3.06
N LEU A 47 -4.59 9.76 -3.67
CA LEU A 47 -3.86 11.02 -3.66
C LEU A 47 -4.35 11.95 -4.78
N LEU A 48 -4.68 11.39 -5.95
CA LEU A 48 -5.08 12.17 -7.13
C LEU A 48 -6.55 12.60 -7.09
N ASN A 49 -7.45 11.79 -6.52
CA ASN A 49 -8.89 12.07 -6.49
C ASN A 49 -9.36 12.67 -5.15
N GLY A 50 -8.43 12.99 -4.24
CA GLY A 50 -8.73 13.70 -3.00
C GLY A 50 -9.34 12.83 -1.89
N ASN A 51 -9.04 11.53 -1.84
CA ASN A 51 -9.33 10.73 -0.64
C ASN A 51 -8.34 11.06 0.49
N VAL A 52 -7.08 11.35 0.13
CA VAL A 52 -6.08 11.98 1.00
C VAL A 52 -6.04 13.44 0.62
N VAL A 53 -6.46 14.33 1.52
CA VAL A 53 -6.49 15.79 1.30
C VAL A 53 -5.47 16.55 2.15
N ASP A 54 -4.92 15.90 3.16
CA ASP A 54 -3.95 16.52 4.06
C ASP A 54 -2.58 16.65 3.39
N PHE A 55 -2.08 17.89 3.31
CA PHE A 55 -0.78 18.21 2.74
C PHE A 55 0.38 17.58 3.53
N ALA A 56 0.24 17.43 4.85
CA ALA A 56 1.26 16.76 5.66
C ALA A 56 1.32 15.27 5.30
N ALA A 57 0.17 14.61 5.19
CA ALA A 57 0.10 13.23 4.71
C ALA A 57 0.65 13.06 3.29
N MET A 58 0.32 13.95 2.35
CA MET A 58 0.89 13.90 0.99
C MET A 58 2.42 14.08 0.99
N SER A 59 2.92 15.02 1.78
CA SER A 59 4.37 15.25 1.94
C SER A 59 5.06 13.99 2.46
N MET A 60 4.48 13.38 3.49
CA MET A 60 5.00 12.13 4.03
C MET A 60 4.91 11.00 3.01
N ALA A 61 3.81 10.90 2.24
CA ALA A 61 3.67 9.89 1.20
C ALA A 61 4.74 10.03 0.10
N ALA A 62 5.04 11.26 -0.32
CA ALA A 62 6.11 11.50 -1.30
C ALA A 62 7.50 11.07 -0.80
N ILE A 63 7.74 11.18 0.52
CA ILE A 63 9.04 10.83 1.13
C ILE A 63 9.13 9.33 1.42
N VAL A 64 8.13 8.75 2.08
CA VAL A 64 8.26 7.43 2.71
C VAL A 64 7.56 6.29 1.97
N ALA A 65 6.81 6.56 0.89
CA ALA A 65 6.19 5.50 0.11
C ALA A 65 7.24 4.55 -0.49
N ARG A 66 6.97 3.24 -0.37
CA ARG A 66 7.76 2.18 -1.02
C ARG A 66 7.28 1.84 -2.42
N ASP A 67 6.07 2.26 -2.75
CA ASP A 67 5.50 2.17 -4.09
C ASP A 67 5.78 3.49 -4.82
N GLY A 68 6.63 3.44 -5.85
CA GLY A 68 7.02 4.63 -6.62
C GLY A 68 5.85 5.30 -7.34
N GLN A 69 4.80 4.56 -7.70
CA GLN A 69 3.60 5.16 -8.29
C GLN A 69 2.86 6.01 -7.27
N VAL A 70 2.72 5.50 -6.03
CA VAL A 70 2.12 6.23 -4.90
C VAL A 70 2.96 7.45 -4.52
N ALA A 71 4.30 7.30 -4.45
CA ALA A 71 5.22 8.40 -4.16
C ALA A 71 5.05 9.55 -5.16
N ARG A 72 5.09 9.24 -6.46
CA ARG A 72 4.92 10.23 -7.54
C ARG A 72 3.51 10.83 -7.56
N ALA A 73 2.48 10.04 -7.29
CA ALA A 73 1.10 10.54 -7.19
C ALA A 73 0.94 11.58 -6.07
N ALA A 74 1.65 11.42 -4.95
CA ALA A 74 1.60 12.36 -3.84
C ALA A 74 2.25 13.70 -4.18
N ILE A 75 3.25 13.72 -5.09
CA ILE A 75 3.93 14.94 -5.52
C ILE A 75 2.98 15.86 -6.30
N ILE A 76 2.14 15.32 -7.18
CA ILE A 76 1.34 16.11 -8.13
C ILE A 76 0.45 17.16 -7.43
N PRO A 77 -0.39 16.82 -6.43
CA PRO A 77 -1.20 17.82 -5.73
C PRO A 77 -0.35 18.86 -4.99
N LEU A 78 0.82 18.48 -4.44
CA LEU A 78 1.75 19.40 -3.79
C LEU A 78 2.29 20.42 -4.80
N SER A 79 2.64 19.98 -6.01
CA SER A 79 3.12 20.85 -7.09
C SER A 79 2.04 21.80 -7.58
N VAL A 80 0.80 21.32 -7.72
CA VAL A 80 -0.36 22.15 -8.09
C VAL A 80 -0.63 23.22 -7.04
N ALA A 81 -0.45 22.91 -5.75
CA ALA A 81 -0.54 23.93 -4.71
C ALA A 81 0.60 24.95 -4.81
N ALA A 82 1.83 24.50 -5.06
CA ALA A 82 3.00 25.36 -5.24
C ALA A 82 2.89 26.31 -6.47
N SER A 83 2.25 25.87 -7.56
CA SER A 83 2.09 26.70 -8.76
C SER A 83 1.09 27.85 -8.54
N LYS A 84 0.11 27.66 -7.65
CA LYS A 84 -0.96 28.63 -7.35
C LYS A 84 -0.56 29.69 -6.32
N VAL A 85 0.50 29.48 -5.55
CA VAL A 85 0.96 30.46 -4.56
C VAL A 85 1.85 31.55 -5.17
N LYS A 86 1.88 32.71 -4.50
CA LYS A 86 2.77 33.82 -4.86
C LYS A 86 4.23 33.42 -4.63
N ALA A 87 5.15 34.03 -5.38
CA ALA A 87 6.58 33.74 -5.30
C ALA A 87 7.15 33.85 -3.87
N ALA A 88 6.64 34.78 -3.04
CA ALA A 88 7.08 34.92 -1.65
C ALA A 88 6.73 33.70 -0.78
N ASP A 89 5.57 33.07 -1.01
CA ASP A 89 5.09 31.91 -0.26
C ASP A 89 5.59 30.59 -0.85
N ARG A 90 6.06 30.61 -2.09
CA ARG A 90 6.59 29.45 -2.82
C ARG A 90 7.85 28.86 -2.19
N ARG A 91 8.66 29.67 -1.50
CA ARG A 91 9.87 29.20 -0.79
C ARG A 91 9.61 28.03 0.16
N LYS A 92 8.42 27.97 0.77
CA LYS A 92 8.04 26.85 1.65
C LYS A 92 7.88 25.54 0.87
N TYR A 93 7.33 25.62 -0.34
CA TYR A 93 7.20 24.47 -1.23
C TYR A 93 8.53 24.08 -1.84
N GLU A 94 9.37 25.04 -2.25
CA GLU A 94 10.74 24.76 -2.70
C GLU A 94 11.49 23.97 -1.62
N ARG A 95 11.44 24.42 -0.36
CA ARG A 95 12.09 23.72 0.75
C ARG A 95 11.53 22.32 1.00
N LEU A 96 10.23 22.14 0.85
CA LEU A 96 9.60 20.81 0.95
C LEU A 96 10.07 19.89 -0.18
N PHE A 97 10.17 20.42 -1.41
CA PHE A 97 10.59 19.64 -2.56
C PHE A 97 12.08 19.30 -2.50
N GLU A 98 12.94 20.20 -1.98
CA GLU A 98 14.33 19.88 -1.65
C GLU A 98 14.40 18.73 -0.64
N LEU A 99 13.55 18.73 0.38
CA LEU A 99 13.49 17.63 1.34
C LEU A 99 13.07 16.31 0.67
N ILE A 100 12.09 16.35 -0.23
CA ILE A 100 11.66 15.17 -1.01
C ILE A 100 12.83 14.67 -1.87
N GLU A 101 13.51 15.55 -2.59
CA GLU A 101 14.68 15.25 -3.41
C GLU A 101 15.80 14.59 -2.59
N GLU A 102 16.10 15.10 -1.40
CA GLU A 102 17.18 14.59 -0.55
C GLU A 102 16.82 13.27 0.14
N THR A 103 15.57 13.09 0.56
CA THR A 103 15.19 12.06 1.55
C THR A 103 14.20 11.01 1.06
N ALA A 104 13.56 11.19 -0.09
CA ALA A 104 12.55 10.24 -0.54
C ALA A 104 13.17 8.86 -0.84
N PHE A 105 12.46 7.81 -0.45
CA PHE A 105 12.90 6.44 -0.63
C PHE A 105 12.90 6.00 -2.09
N ASP A 106 11.99 6.53 -2.90
CA ASP A 106 11.89 6.25 -4.33
C ASP A 106 12.74 7.22 -5.14
N SER A 107 13.53 6.72 -6.11
CA SER A 107 14.39 7.59 -6.94
C SER A 107 13.58 8.44 -7.92
N ALA A 108 12.50 7.91 -8.49
CA ALA A 108 11.69 8.66 -9.44
C ALA A 108 10.93 9.80 -8.75
N ALA A 109 10.56 9.64 -7.48
CA ALA A 109 10.03 10.74 -6.65
C ALA A 109 11.07 11.86 -6.46
N ARG A 110 12.34 11.51 -6.21
CA ARG A 110 13.44 12.48 -6.09
C ARG A 110 13.68 13.25 -7.39
N GLU A 111 13.79 12.51 -8.51
CA GLU A 111 13.94 13.10 -9.85
C GLU A 111 12.76 14.01 -10.22
N SER A 112 11.53 13.60 -9.87
CA SER A 112 10.33 14.42 -10.08
C SER A 112 10.39 15.71 -9.26
N ALA A 113 10.89 15.66 -8.03
CA ALA A 113 11.01 16.84 -7.17
C ALA A 113 12.06 17.83 -7.71
N GLU A 114 13.24 17.34 -8.08
CA GLU A 114 14.31 18.12 -8.71
C GLU A 114 13.81 18.84 -9.98
N ALA A 115 13.15 18.10 -10.88
CA ALA A 115 12.61 18.65 -12.13
C ALA A 115 11.58 19.76 -11.88
N LEU A 116 10.76 19.64 -10.83
CA LEU A 116 9.75 20.64 -10.49
C LEU A 116 10.34 21.89 -9.86
N ILE A 117 11.38 21.76 -9.04
CA ILE A 117 12.16 22.90 -8.53
C ILE A 117 12.81 23.64 -9.70
N ALA A 118 13.51 22.93 -10.59
CA ALA A 118 14.17 23.50 -11.76
C ALA A 118 13.18 24.19 -12.71
N ALA A 119 11.97 23.64 -12.85
CA ALA A 119 10.90 24.24 -13.64
C ALA A 119 10.13 25.35 -12.92
N ASN A 120 10.48 25.70 -11.67
CA ASN A 120 9.77 26.68 -10.83
C ASN A 120 8.25 26.41 -10.76
N PHE A 121 7.89 25.14 -10.61
CA PHE A 121 6.51 24.65 -10.52
C PHE A 121 5.60 25.11 -11.69
N ARG A 122 6.15 25.21 -12.90
CA ARG A 122 5.37 25.52 -14.11
C ARG A 122 4.30 24.46 -14.36
N ASP A 123 3.08 24.92 -14.66
CA ASP A 123 1.94 24.04 -14.96
C ASP A 123 2.21 23.03 -16.08
N SER A 124 3.03 23.38 -17.08
CA SER A 124 3.40 22.45 -18.16
C SER A 124 4.19 21.24 -17.63
N GLN A 125 5.13 21.46 -16.71
CA GLN A 125 5.92 20.39 -16.10
C GLN A 125 5.06 19.48 -15.23
N ILE A 126 4.12 20.07 -14.49
CA ILE A 126 3.18 19.32 -13.64
C ILE A 126 2.28 18.42 -14.49
N ARG A 127 1.79 18.94 -15.62
CA ARG A 127 0.97 18.15 -16.56
C ARG A 127 1.75 17.03 -17.24
N GLU A 128 3.00 17.26 -17.59
CA GLU A 128 3.89 16.24 -18.14
C GLU A 128 4.10 15.10 -17.14
N LEU A 129 4.43 15.43 -15.88
CA LEU A 129 4.58 14.44 -14.82
C LEU A 129 3.29 13.61 -14.60
N ALA A 130 2.14 14.30 -14.57
CA ALA A 130 0.84 13.62 -14.45
C ALA A 130 0.53 12.72 -15.66
N ALA A 131 0.91 13.14 -16.87
CA ALA A 131 0.73 12.35 -18.09
C ALA A 131 1.63 11.12 -18.13
N GLU A 132 2.89 11.23 -17.70
CA GLU A 132 3.80 10.08 -17.57
C GLU A 132 3.29 9.04 -16.57
N LEU A 133 2.82 9.52 -15.41
CA LEU A 133 2.24 8.67 -14.37
C LEU A 133 0.99 7.96 -14.90
N GLY A 134 0.07 8.71 -15.53
CA GLY A 134 -1.13 8.15 -16.16
C GLY A 134 -0.81 7.19 -17.31
N GLY A 135 0.22 7.48 -18.11
CA GLY A 135 0.71 6.64 -19.19
C GLY A 135 1.33 5.32 -18.72
N THR A 136 1.81 5.25 -17.48
CA THR A 136 2.33 4.02 -16.87
C THR A 136 1.21 3.21 -16.20
N ILE A 137 0.40 3.87 -15.36
CA ILE A 137 -0.64 3.21 -14.57
C ILE A 137 -1.83 2.78 -15.43
N GLY A 138 -2.24 3.59 -16.41
CA GLY A 138 -3.41 3.31 -17.26
C GLY A 138 -3.33 1.96 -17.99
N PRO A 139 -2.24 1.67 -18.71
CA PRO A 139 -2.03 0.36 -19.32
C PRO A 139 -1.99 -0.78 -18.29
N ALA A 140 -1.36 -0.56 -17.14
CA ALA A 140 -1.30 -1.56 -16.08
C ALA A 140 -2.69 -1.90 -15.50
N ARG A 141 -3.56 -0.89 -15.34
CA ARG A 141 -4.96 -1.06 -14.94
C ARG A 141 -5.79 -1.77 -16.01
N THR A 142 -5.51 -1.52 -17.29
CA THR A 142 -6.14 -2.24 -18.40
C THR A 142 -5.79 -3.73 -18.36
N ARG A 143 -4.51 -4.05 -18.13
CA ARG A 143 -4.05 -5.43 -17.91
C ARG A 143 -4.69 -6.07 -16.69
N TYR A 144 -4.82 -5.33 -15.58
CA TYR A 144 -5.54 -5.81 -14.40
C TYR A 144 -7.00 -6.17 -14.73
N ARG A 145 -7.73 -5.31 -15.45
CA ARG A 145 -9.11 -5.62 -15.88
C ARG A 145 -9.17 -6.85 -16.78
N ALA A 146 -8.24 -7.00 -17.72
CA ALA A 146 -8.16 -8.19 -18.56
C ALA A 146 -7.89 -9.46 -17.72
N PHE A 147 -7.01 -9.37 -16.72
CA PHE A 147 -6.72 -10.48 -15.81
C PHE A 147 -7.94 -10.88 -14.96
N LEU A 148 -8.82 -9.94 -14.60
CA LEU A 148 -10.08 -10.28 -13.92
C LEU A 148 -10.99 -11.20 -14.76
N GLU A 149 -10.95 -11.07 -16.10
CA GLU A 149 -11.67 -11.99 -16.99
C GLU A 149 -11.03 -13.38 -16.98
N VAL A 150 -9.70 -13.49 -16.86
CA VAL A 150 -9.01 -14.78 -16.69
C VAL A 150 -9.43 -15.46 -15.38
N ILE A 151 -9.54 -14.70 -14.28
CA ILE A 151 -10.07 -15.23 -13.01
C ILE A 151 -11.49 -15.77 -13.20
N LYS A 152 -12.34 -15.04 -13.95
CA LYS A 152 -13.70 -15.49 -14.27
C LYS A 152 -13.70 -16.79 -15.08
N LEU A 153 -12.81 -16.93 -16.06
CA LEU A 153 -12.64 -18.20 -16.79
C LEU A 153 -12.23 -19.35 -15.87
N LEU A 154 -11.38 -19.09 -14.87
CA LEU A 154 -11.01 -20.11 -13.87
C LEU A 154 -12.21 -20.51 -13.01
N VAL A 155 -12.99 -19.56 -12.52
CA VAL A 155 -14.21 -19.81 -11.74
C VAL A 155 -15.23 -20.60 -12.56
N ASP A 156 -15.38 -20.26 -13.85
CA ASP A 156 -16.25 -20.96 -14.81
C ASP A 156 -15.68 -22.32 -15.26
N LYS A 157 -14.50 -22.72 -14.79
CA LYS A 157 -13.77 -23.94 -15.20
C LYS A 157 -13.49 -24.01 -16.72
N LYS A 158 -13.37 -22.86 -17.37
CA LYS A 158 -13.07 -22.71 -18.81
C LYS A 158 -11.58 -22.61 -19.11
N ILE A 159 -10.73 -22.55 -18.08
CA ILE A 159 -9.28 -22.61 -18.18
C ILE A 159 -8.74 -23.64 -17.19
N SER A 160 -7.63 -24.30 -17.54
CA SER A 160 -6.95 -25.23 -16.65
C SER A 160 -6.23 -24.49 -15.52
N GLN A 161 -5.92 -25.19 -14.43
CA GLN A 161 -5.16 -24.61 -13.31
C GLN A 161 -3.75 -24.17 -13.74
N GLY A 162 -3.10 -24.97 -14.58
CA GLY A 162 -1.79 -24.64 -15.14
C GLY A 162 -1.85 -23.41 -16.05
N GLY A 163 -2.84 -23.35 -16.95
CA GLY A 163 -3.03 -22.19 -17.83
C GLY A 163 -3.32 -20.91 -17.04
N PHE A 164 -4.13 -20.99 -15.98
CA PHE A 164 -4.34 -19.85 -15.09
C PHE A 164 -3.04 -19.38 -14.42
N LEU A 165 -2.18 -20.31 -13.99
CA LEU A 165 -0.92 -19.95 -13.34
C LEU A 165 0.04 -19.24 -14.32
N GLU A 166 0.09 -19.69 -15.57
CA GLU A 166 0.86 -19.04 -16.62
C GLU A 166 0.36 -17.61 -16.87
N GLU A 167 -0.95 -17.43 -17.03
CA GLU A 167 -1.58 -16.11 -17.17
C GLU A 167 -1.33 -15.20 -15.96
N PHE A 168 -1.38 -15.76 -14.74
CA PHE A 168 -1.05 -15.01 -13.52
C PHE A 168 0.41 -14.56 -13.52
N LEU A 169 1.35 -15.43 -13.91
CA LEU A 169 2.76 -15.09 -13.98
C LEU A 169 3.03 -14.04 -15.07
N GLU A 170 2.39 -14.16 -16.23
CA GLU A 170 2.47 -13.16 -17.28
C GLU A 170 1.92 -11.82 -16.80
N PHE A 171 0.73 -11.81 -16.19
CA PHE A 171 0.13 -10.63 -15.59
C PHE A 171 1.09 -9.97 -14.59
N THR A 172 1.61 -10.73 -13.63
CA THR A 172 2.53 -10.20 -12.60
C THR A 172 3.78 -9.58 -13.22
N ARG A 173 4.41 -10.24 -14.20
CA ARG A 173 5.57 -9.67 -14.92
C ARG A 173 5.20 -8.41 -15.69
N ALA A 174 4.02 -8.40 -16.29
CA ALA A 174 3.54 -7.31 -17.10
C ALA A 174 3.21 -6.05 -16.28
N VAL A 175 2.86 -6.18 -15.00
CA VAL A 175 2.48 -5.08 -14.11
C VAL A 175 3.50 -4.75 -13.02
N ALA A 176 4.55 -5.56 -12.86
CA ALA A 176 5.61 -5.34 -11.87
C ALA A 176 6.20 -3.92 -11.98
N GLY A 177 6.13 -3.16 -10.88
CA GLY A 177 6.61 -1.78 -10.77
C GLY A 177 5.79 -0.73 -11.54
N LYS A 178 4.72 -1.14 -12.22
CA LYS A 178 3.87 -0.27 -13.08
C LYS A 178 2.45 -0.11 -12.55
N LEU A 179 1.98 -1.09 -11.79
CA LEU A 179 0.70 -1.04 -11.09
C LEU A 179 0.91 -0.72 -9.62
N ASP A 180 -0.03 0.02 -9.05
CA ASP A 180 -0.15 0.19 -7.60
C ASP A 180 -0.07 -1.18 -6.90
N PHE A 181 0.91 -1.34 -6.02
CA PHE A 181 1.06 -2.53 -5.22
C PHE A 181 -0.17 -2.77 -4.33
N GLY A 182 -0.86 -1.70 -3.91
CA GLY A 182 -2.14 -1.81 -3.22
C GLY A 182 -3.22 -2.52 -4.03
N ILE A 183 -3.32 -2.27 -5.34
CA ILE A 183 -4.27 -2.96 -6.24
C ILE A 183 -3.86 -4.41 -6.42
N TYR A 184 -2.57 -4.66 -6.66
CA TYR A 184 -2.03 -6.02 -6.81
C TYR A 184 -2.25 -6.87 -5.55
N SER A 185 -1.91 -6.33 -4.39
CA SER A 185 -2.07 -6.98 -3.08
C SER A 185 -3.53 -7.33 -2.80
N LEU A 186 -4.46 -6.40 -3.07
CA LEU A 186 -5.89 -6.64 -2.95
C LEU A 186 -6.37 -7.76 -3.89
N CYS A 187 -5.82 -7.85 -5.10
CA CYS A 187 -6.14 -8.93 -6.04
C CYS A 187 -5.73 -10.29 -5.48
N VAL A 188 -4.49 -10.40 -4.98
CA VAL A 188 -3.97 -11.64 -4.37
C VAL A 188 -4.78 -12.04 -3.15
N ASP A 189 -5.12 -11.09 -2.27
CA ASP A 189 -5.95 -11.35 -1.09
C ASP A 189 -7.33 -11.91 -1.47
N ARG A 190 -7.96 -11.35 -2.52
CA ARG A 190 -9.25 -11.85 -3.03
C ARG A 190 -9.14 -13.26 -3.60
N LEU A 191 -8.05 -13.58 -4.31
CA LEU A 191 -7.79 -14.93 -4.83
C LEU A 191 -7.67 -15.94 -3.68
N PHE A 192 -6.93 -15.60 -2.61
CA PHE A 192 -6.75 -16.49 -1.47
C PHE A 192 -8.02 -16.69 -0.64
N VAL A 193 -8.82 -15.65 -0.48
CA VAL A 193 -10.06 -15.71 0.31
C VAL A 193 -11.22 -16.35 -0.45
N SER A 194 -11.27 -16.24 -1.79
CA SER A 194 -12.40 -16.72 -2.58
C SER A 194 -12.60 -18.24 -2.49
N GLU A 195 -13.81 -18.67 -2.11
CA GLU A 195 -14.19 -20.09 -2.07
C GLU A 195 -14.29 -20.73 -3.47
N HIS A 196 -14.43 -19.91 -4.50
CA HIS A 196 -14.60 -20.36 -5.88
C HIS A 196 -13.28 -20.73 -6.55
N ILE A 197 -12.15 -20.33 -5.94
CA ILE A 197 -10.81 -20.66 -6.41
C ILE A 197 -10.35 -21.96 -5.76
N PRO A 198 -9.99 -23.00 -6.55
CA PRO A 198 -9.52 -24.27 -6.00
C PRO A 198 -8.30 -24.12 -5.09
N MET A 199 -8.24 -24.93 -4.02
CA MET A 199 -7.12 -24.90 -3.06
C MET A 199 -5.76 -25.10 -3.74
N MET A 200 -5.68 -26.03 -4.71
CA MET A 200 -4.45 -26.30 -5.45
C MET A 200 -3.92 -25.05 -6.16
N VAL A 201 -4.80 -24.24 -6.76
CA VAL A 201 -4.40 -22.97 -7.39
C VAL A 201 -3.83 -22.02 -6.36
N LYS A 202 -4.46 -21.89 -5.19
CA LYS A 202 -3.96 -21.04 -4.09
C LYS A 202 -2.58 -21.47 -3.61
N VAL A 203 -2.36 -22.78 -3.48
CA VAL A 203 -1.05 -23.34 -3.10
C VAL A 203 0.00 -23.05 -4.17
N SER A 204 -0.33 -23.21 -5.45
CA SER A 204 0.59 -22.86 -6.56
C SER A 204 0.92 -21.37 -6.58
N LEU A 205 -0.08 -20.49 -6.42
CA LEU A 205 0.13 -19.04 -6.36
C LEU A 205 1.04 -18.65 -5.19
N LEU A 206 0.83 -19.25 -4.02
CA LEU A 206 1.67 -19.05 -2.85
C LEU A 206 3.13 -19.45 -3.13
N GLY A 207 3.36 -20.59 -3.79
CA GLY A 207 4.70 -21.02 -4.21
C GLY A 207 5.40 -20.00 -5.11
N GLU A 208 4.67 -19.33 -6.00
CA GLU A 208 5.22 -18.25 -6.83
C GLU A 208 5.49 -16.98 -6.01
N ILE A 209 4.60 -16.61 -5.10
CA ILE A 209 4.76 -15.43 -4.23
C ILE A 209 5.99 -15.57 -3.32
N LEU A 210 6.33 -16.77 -2.89
CA LEU A 210 7.53 -17.01 -2.07
C LEU A 210 8.84 -16.70 -2.80
N LYS A 211 8.82 -16.59 -4.13
CA LYS A 211 9.99 -16.21 -4.97
C LYS A 211 10.11 -14.69 -5.15
N TYR A 212 9.13 -13.91 -4.71
CA TYR A 212 9.14 -12.45 -4.90
C TYR A 212 10.19 -11.76 -4.04
N PRO A 213 10.57 -10.51 -4.39
CA PRO A 213 11.47 -9.71 -3.57
C PRO A 213 11.02 -9.65 -2.10
N PRO A 214 11.96 -9.61 -1.13
CA PRO A 214 11.64 -9.76 0.29
C PRO A 214 10.53 -8.83 0.79
N LEU A 215 10.52 -7.56 0.38
CA LEU A 215 9.51 -6.59 0.79
C LEU A 215 8.10 -6.96 0.32
N VAL A 216 7.97 -7.33 -0.96
CA VAL A 216 6.70 -7.75 -1.58
C VAL A 216 6.18 -9.01 -0.93
N ARG A 217 7.06 -10.01 -0.78
CA ARG A 217 6.75 -11.28 -0.14
C ARG A 217 6.31 -11.08 1.32
N LYS A 218 7.02 -10.25 2.09
CA LYS A 218 6.67 -9.92 3.48
C LYS A 218 5.23 -9.40 3.58
N GLU A 219 4.87 -8.43 2.74
CA GLU A 219 3.52 -7.84 2.78
C GLU A 219 2.44 -8.88 2.44
N LEU A 220 2.60 -9.61 1.32
CA LEU A 220 1.60 -10.57 0.87
C LEU A 220 1.42 -11.73 1.86
N MET A 221 2.51 -12.21 2.48
CA MET A 221 2.43 -13.22 3.53
C MET A 221 1.77 -12.67 4.79
N THR A 222 2.11 -11.46 5.21
CA THR A 222 1.46 -10.80 6.35
C THR A 222 -0.04 -10.66 6.12
N ASN A 223 -0.47 -10.30 4.91
CA ASN A 223 -1.89 -10.19 4.55
C ASN A 223 -2.60 -11.54 4.61
N LEU A 224 -2.02 -12.58 4.02
CA LEU A 224 -2.56 -13.93 4.07
C LEU A 224 -2.73 -14.43 5.51
N LEU A 225 -1.70 -14.28 6.34
CA LEU A 225 -1.69 -14.80 7.72
C LEU A 225 -2.55 -13.98 8.69
N SER A 226 -2.75 -12.69 8.40
CA SER A 226 -3.64 -11.82 9.18
C SER A 226 -5.09 -11.90 8.73
N SER A 227 -5.38 -12.49 7.57
CA SER A 227 -6.73 -12.55 7.03
C SER A 227 -7.62 -13.51 7.83
N PRO A 228 -8.74 -13.05 8.42
CA PRO A 228 -9.67 -13.92 9.14
C PRO A 228 -10.51 -14.79 8.19
N LYS A 229 -10.51 -14.48 6.88
CA LYS A 229 -11.28 -15.19 5.86
C LYS A 229 -10.45 -16.19 5.05
N ALA A 230 -9.13 -16.19 5.23
CA ALA A 230 -8.27 -17.14 4.51
C ALA A 230 -8.52 -18.57 5.04
N PRO A 231 -8.59 -19.59 4.16
CA PRO A 231 -8.74 -20.98 4.58
C PRO A 231 -7.63 -21.43 5.53
N ARG A 232 -7.98 -22.14 6.61
CA ARG A 232 -7.01 -22.61 7.61
C ARG A 232 -5.94 -23.52 7.00
N ASP A 233 -6.31 -24.38 6.05
CA ASP A 233 -5.38 -25.27 5.37
C ASP A 233 -4.34 -24.50 4.56
N LEU A 234 -4.75 -23.40 3.91
CA LEU A 234 -3.84 -22.52 3.19
C LEU A 234 -2.88 -21.81 4.15
N ILE A 235 -3.38 -21.32 5.30
CA ILE A 235 -2.54 -20.70 6.34
C ILE A 235 -1.51 -21.69 6.88
N ASN A 236 -1.93 -22.93 7.18
CA ASN A 236 -1.04 -23.97 7.67
C ASN A 236 0.03 -24.34 6.63
N HIS A 237 -0.38 -24.47 5.37
CA HIS A 237 0.56 -24.71 4.27
C HIS A 237 1.54 -23.55 4.11
N ALA A 238 1.07 -22.30 4.16
CA ALA A 238 1.93 -21.11 4.10
C ALA A 238 2.96 -21.08 5.22
N ARG A 239 2.57 -21.40 6.46
CA ARG A 239 3.52 -21.50 7.58
C ARG A 239 4.60 -22.56 7.33
N GLY A 240 4.22 -23.73 6.82
CA GLY A 240 5.16 -24.78 6.45
C GLY A 240 6.13 -24.35 5.34
N ALA A 241 5.59 -23.80 4.25
CA ALA A 241 6.40 -23.38 3.10
C ALA A 241 7.33 -22.20 3.41
N MET A 242 6.88 -21.23 4.21
CA MET A 242 7.77 -20.16 4.67
C MET A 242 8.92 -20.71 5.53
N ALA A 243 8.66 -21.70 6.39
CA ALA A 243 9.68 -22.28 7.26
C ALA A 243 10.79 -23.02 6.49
N SER A 244 10.50 -23.51 5.27
CA SER A 244 11.52 -24.12 4.39
C SER A 244 12.29 -23.11 3.54
N GLU A 245 11.65 -22.01 3.13
CA GLU A 245 12.20 -21.09 2.11
C GLU A 245 12.78 -19.79 2.69
N MET A 246 12.53 -19.47 3.96
CA MET A 246 12.85 -18.16 4.55
C MET A 246 13.79 -18.26 5.74
N SER A 247 14.62 -17.22 5.93
CA SER A 247 15.49 -17.15 7.10
C SER A 247 14.70 -16.89 8.39
N ARG A 248 15.25 -17.27 9.54
CA ARG A 248 14.62 -17.03 10.85
C ARG A 248 14.28 -15.56 11.08
N ALA A 249 15.13 -14.64 10.64
CA ALA A 249 14.89 -13.21 10.75
C ALA A 249 13.65 -12.77 9.94
N GLN A 250 13.54 -13.22 8.69
CA GLN A 250 12.40 -12.92 7.82
C GLN A 250 11.09 -13.49 8.37
N LEU A 251 11.13 -14.72 8.88
CA LEU A 251 9.98 -15.35 9.53
C LEU A 251 9.53 -14.57 10.76
N THR A 252 10.48 -14.15 11.59
CA THR A 252 10.20 -13.38 12.81
C THR A 252 9.53 -12.06 12.46
N GLU A 253 10.06 -11.36 11.45
CA GLU A 253 9.48 -10.11 10.95
C GLU A 253 8.02 -10.32 10.51
N ILE A 254 7.74 -11.29 9.64
CA ILE A 254 6.37 -11.60 9.17
C ILE A 254 5.43 -11.93 10.33
N VAL A 255 5.89 -12.72 11.31
CA VAL A 255 5.09 -13.08 12.48
C VAL A 255 4.74 -11.84 13.31
N LEU A 256 5.72 -10.97 13.60
CA LEU A 256 5.49 -9.74 14.35
C LEU A 256 4.52 -8.80 13.62
N PHE A 257 4.69 -8.62 12.31
CA PHE A 257 3.76 -7.80 11.51
C PHE A 257 2.36 -8.42 11.44
N THR A 258 2.26 -9.75 11.39
CA THR A 258 0.97 -10.45 11.43
C THR A 258 0.26 -10.18 12.75
N MET A 259 0.97 -10.29 13.88
CA MET A 259 0.43 -10.02 15.21
C MET A 259 0.00 -8.55 15.36
N LEU A 260 0.81 -7.61 14.86
CA LEU A 260 0.50 -6.18 14.87
C LEU A 260 -0.77 -5.88 14.06
N LYS A 261 -0.84 -6.40 12.83
CA LYS A 261 -1.99 -6.20 11.94
C LYS A 261 -3.27 -6.82 12.52
N GLN A 262 -3.17 -8.00 13.12
CA GLN A 262 -4.28 -8.60 13.86
C GLN A 262 -4.68 -7.71 15.05
N SER A 263 -3.74 -7.23 15.86
CA SER A 263 -4.03 -6.33 16.98
C SER A 263 -4.85 -5.10 16.55
N TRP A 264 -4.45 -4.43 15.47
CA TRP A 264 -5.20 -3.30 14.90
C TRP A 264 -6.63 -3.69 14.49
N GLN A 265 -6.80 -4.82 13.80
CA GLN A 265 -8.12 -5.31 13.40
C GLN A 265 -9.01 -5.68 14.60
N TRP A 266 -8.42 -6.16 15.70
CA TRP A 266 -9.14 -6.49 16.92
C TRP A 266 -9.57 -5.23 17.68
N GLN A 267 -8.68 -4.24 17.79
CA GLN A 267 -8.99 -2.94 18.39
C GLN A 267 -10.18 -2.27 17.69
N LYS A 268 -10.22 -2.33 16.36
CA LYS A 268 -11.35 -1.81 15.57
C LYS A 268 -12.68 -2.50 15.86
N LYS A 269 -12.65 -3.79 16.23
CA LYS A 269 -13.84 -4.59 16.52
C LYS A 269 -14.25 -4.56 18.00
N ALA A 270 -13.44 -3.94 18.87
CA ALA A 270 -13.71 -3.90 20.30
C ALA A 270 -14.91 -2.95 20.62
N PRO A 271 -15.86 -3.39 21.46
CA PRO A 271 -17.00 -2.55 21.83
C PRO A 271 -16.56 -1.34 22.66
N GLY A 272 -17.01 -0.14 22.27
CA GLY A 272 -16.79 1.11 23.02
C GLY A 272 -15.89 2.15 22.36
N HIS A 273 -15.32 1.89 21.19
CA HIS A 273 -14.69 2.93 20.38
C HIS A 273 -15.69 3.50 19.35
N PRO A 274 -15.70 4.83 19.13
CA PRO A 274 -16.45 5.41 18.02
C PRO A 274 -15.93 4.78 16.72
N THR A 275 -16.88 4.34 15.90
CA THR A 275 -16.61 3.87 14.55
C THR A 275 -15.93 5.00 13.78
N ILE A 276 -14.78 4.68 13.19
CA ILE A 276 -14.00 5.55 12.29
C ILE A 276 -14.87 5.99 11.11
#